data_AF-A0AAV8DJY7-F1
#
_entry.id   AF-A0AAV8DJY7-F1
#
_cell.length_a   1.000
_cell.length_b   1.000
_cell.length_c   1.000
_cell.angle_alpha   90.00
_cell.angle_beta   90.00
_cell.angle_gamma   90.00
#
_symmetry.space_group_name_H-M   'P 1'
#
loop_
_entity.id
_entity.type
_entity.pdbx_description
1 polymer ?
#
loop_
_entity_poly.entity_id
_entity_poly.type
_entity_poly.pdbx_seq_one_letter_code
_entity_poly.pdbx_strand_id
1 'polypeptide(L)'
;MAETETETTSGVVTVEKVRGRSTITRCFFKYPLKLILPKKVGSSQVDAVWIYALSYGGGIVSGDQISCKISVGDGCTASFTTQASTKVYKSVDSKCSEQVLE
;
A
#
# COMPACT_ATOMS: atom_id res chain seq x y z
N MET A 1 -16.83 12.90 -24.78
CA MET A 1 -15.37 12.75 -24.85
C MET A 1 -14.90 12.77 -23.41
N ALA A 2 -14.79 11.60 -22.79
CA ALA A 2 -14.54 11.48 -21.35
C ALA A 2 -13.06 11.69 -21.10
N GLU A 3 -12.73 12.67 -20.25
CA GLU A 3 -11.40 12.85 -19.70
C GLU A 3 -11.09 11.62 -18.85
N THR A 4 -10.08 10.85 -19.25
CA THR A 4 -9.55 9.77 -18.44
C THR A 4 -8.81 10.41 -17.27
N GLU A 5 -9.51 10.60 -16.16
CA GLU A 5 -8.92 11.01 -14.89
C GLU A 5 -7.78 10.03 -14.58
N THR A 6 -6.54 10.53 -14.65
CA THR A 6 -5.38 9.76 -14.18
C THR A 6 -5.56 9.59 -12.67
N GLU A 7 -6.08 8.44 -12.24
CA GLU A 7 -6.14 8.04 -10.84
C GLU A 7 -4.81 8.38 -10.18
N THR A 8 -4.82 9.39 -9.31
CA THR A 8 -3.59 9.88 -8.71
C THR A 8 -3.24 8.96 -7.54
N THR A 9 -2.66 7.80 -7.87
CA THR A 9 -2.34 6.74 -6.91
C THR A 9 -1.54 7.27 -5.73
N SER A 10 -1.97 6.91 -4.52
CA SER A 10 -1.33 7.25 -3.26
C SER A 10 -0.17 6.30 -2.94
N GLY A 11 -0.09 5.13 -3.61
CA GLY A 11 1.06 4.24 -3.50
C GLY A 11 1.17 3.18 -4.59
N VAL A 12 2.40 2.75 -4.86
CA VAL A 12 2.71 1.66 -5.78
C VAL A 12 3.77 0.77 -5.15
N VAL A 13 3.54 -0.53 -5.16
CA VAL A 13 4.55 -1.54 -4.82
C VAL A 13 4.65 -2.57 -5.93
N THR A 14 5.87 -2.86 -6.38
CA THR A 14 6.14 -3.93 -7.33
C THR A 14 7.12 -4.91 -6.70
N VAL A 15 6.74 -6.19 -6.69
CA VAL A 15 7.53 -7.30 -6.19
C VAL A 15 7.89 -8.19 -7.37
N GLU A 16 9.19 -8.40 -7.59
CA GLU A 16 9.72 -9.20 -8.69
C GLU A 16 10.72 -10.24 -8.18
N LYS A 17 10.96 -11.26 -9.00
CA LYS A 17 11.92 -12.32 -8.68
C LYS A 17 13.32 -11.84 -9.03
N VAL A 18 14.11 -11.49 -8.02
CA VAL A 18 15.49 -11.06 -8.18
C VAL A 18 16.40 -12.13 -7.57
N ARG A 19 17.28 -12.71 -8.41
CA ARG A 19 18.23 -13.77 -7.98
C ARG A 19 17.54 -14.92 -7.23
N GLY A 20 16.38 -15.34 -7.72
CA GLY A 20 15.60 -16.43 -7.14
C GLY A 20 14.83 -16.07 -5.86
N ARG A 21 14.74 -14.79 -5.47
CA ARG A 21 13.97 -14.35 -4.30
C ARG A 21 13.00 -13.21 -4.61
N SER A 22 11.85 -13.22 -3.94
CA SER A 22 10.87 -12.15 -3.93
C SER A 22 11.52 -10.86 -3.42
N THR A 23 11.50 -9.82 -4.23
CA THR A 23 12.18 -8.56 -3.92
C THR A 23 11.31 -7.38 -4.33
N ILE A 24 11.17 -6.37 -3.47
CA ILE A 24 10.51 -5.12 -3.83
C ILE A 24 11.45 -4.34 -4.74
N THR A 25 11.06 -4.14 -5.99
CA THR A 25 11.85 -3.43 -7.02
C THR A 25 11.35 -2.01 -7.26
N ARG A 26 10.09 -1.74 -6.92
CA ARG A 26 9.50 -0.40 -6.95
C ARG A 26 8.68 -0.16 -5.69
N CYS A 27 8.87 1.01 -5.08
CA CYS A 27 8.03 1.50 -3.99
C CYS A 27 7.87 3.01 -4.11
N PHE A 28 6.62 3.45 -4.14
CA PHE A 28 6.24 4.86 -4.05
C PHE A 28 5.06 4.97 -3.10
N PHE A 29 5.01 6.04 -2.32
CA PHE A 29 3.83 6.42 -1.55
C PHE A 29 3.84 7.91 -1.31
N LYS A 30 2.65 8.45 -1.05
CA LYS A 30 2.43 9.82 -0.58
C LYS A 30 1.30 9.83 0.43
N TYR A 31 1.22 10.91 1.19
CA TYR A 31 0.09 11.17 2.09
C TYR A 31 -1.25 10.96 1.35
N PRO A 32 -2.24 10.29 1.98
CA PRO A 32 -2.30 9.84 3.38
C PRO A 32 -1.72 8.45 3.65
N LEU A 33 -1.11 7.79 2.66
CA LEU A 33 -0.50 6.47 2.79
C LEU A 33 0.96 6.56 3.23
N LYS A 34 1.37 5.64 4.10
CA LYS A 34 2.78 5.36 4.41
C LYS A 34 3.03 3.86 4.26
N LEU A 35 4.11 3.51 3.57
CA LEU A 35 4.55 2.12 3.42
C LEU A 35 5.85 1.88 4.18
N ILE A 36 5.92 0.80 4.96
CA ILE A 36 7.12 0.35 5.65
C ILE A 36 7.48 -1.04 5.13
N LEU A 37 8.75 -1.21 4.74
CA LEU A 37 9.27 -2.38 4.03
C LEU A 37 10.47 -3.00 4.79
N PRO A 38 10.23 -3.69 5.93
CA PRO A 38 11.31 -4.28 6.70
C PRO A 38 11.92 -5.49 5.99
N LYS A 39 13.25 -5.63 6.11
CA LYS A 39 14.02 -6.70 5.45
C LYS A 39 14.22 -7.96 6.30
N LYS A 40 13.90 -7.92 7.60
CA LYS A 40 14.21 -8.97 8.58
C LYS A 40 13.00 -9.33 9.44
N VAL A 41 11.89 -9.71 8.81
CA VAL A 41 10.66 -10.10 9.53
C VAL A 41 10.58 -11.60 9.79
N GLY A 42 11.11 -12.42 8.87
CA GLY A 42 11.08 -13.87 8.95
C GLY A 42 12.47 -14.52 8.87
N SER A 43 12.49 -15.84 9.00
CA SER A 43 13.69 -16.66 8.76
C SER A 43 14.25 -16.42 7.35
N SER A 44 15.56 -16.53 7.17
CA SER A 44 16.24 -16.39 5.87
C SER A 44 15.83 -17.44 4.83
N GLN A 45 15.14 -18.50 5.27
CA GLN A 45 14.57 -19.57 4.45
C GLN A 45 13.21 -19.19 3.85
N VAL A 46 12.51 -18.20 4.41
CA VAL A 46 11.20 -17.76 3.91
C VAL A 46 11.41 -16.78 2.75
N ASP A 47 10.90 -17.14 1.58
CA ASP A 47 10.94 -16.28 0.40
C ASP A 47 9.67 -15.42 0.28
N ALA A 48 9.55 -14.41 1.14
CA ALA A 48 8.46 -13.45 1.11
C ALA A 48 8.91 -12.04 1.53
N VAL A 49 8.33 -11.02 0.90
CA VAL A 49 8.49 -9.62 1.33
C VAL A 49 7.34 -9.21 2.23
N TRP A 50 7.60 -8.33 3.19
CA TRP A 50 6.57 -7.76 4.06
C TRP A 50 6.36 -6.30 3.74
N ILE A 51 5.09 -5.94 3.54
CA ILE A 51 4.65 -4.59 3.23
C ILE A 51 3.64 -4.21 4.32
N TYR A 52 3.98 -3.19 5.10
CA TYR A 52 3.07 -2.63 6.10
C TYR A 52 2.51 -1.32 5.58
N ALA A 53 1.20 -1.26 5.38
CA ALA A 53 0.47 -0.05 5.03
C ALA A 53 -0.08 0.63 6.27
N LEU A 54 0.18 1.93 6.39
CA LEU A 54 -0.22 2.75 7.51
C LEU A 54 -0.87 4.03 7.02
N SER A 55 -1.79 4.55 7.82
CA SER A 55 -2.26 5.92 7.73
C SER A 55 -1.64 6.76 8.84
N TYR A 56 -1.59 8.08 8.65
CA TYR A 56 -1.15 9.00 9.68
C TYR A 56 -2.25 9.15 10.74
N GLY A 57 -1.90 9.00 12.03
CA GLY A 57 -2.86 9.17 13.13
C GLY A 57 -3.79 7.98 13.40
N GLY A 58 -3.58 6.82 12.76
CA GLY A 58 -4.30 5.57 13.08
C GLY A 58 -5.70 5.44 12.47
N GLY A 59 -6.02 6.27 11.47
CA GLY A 59 -7.25 6.19 10.69
C GLY A 59 -7.20 7.07 9.45
N ILE A 60 -8.31 7.15 8.73
CA ILE A 60 -8.51 8.07 7.60
C ILE A 60 -9.46 9.19 8.01
N VAL A 61 -9.12 10.43 7.64
CA VAL A 61 -9.91 11.62 7.96
C VAL A 61 -10.65 12.14 6.73
N SER A 62 -11.55 13.09 6.95
CA SER A 62 -12.37 13.70 5.92
C SER A 62 -11.55 14.23 4.74
N GLY A 63 -11.78 13.69 3.54
CA GLY A 63 -11.07 14.06 2.32
C GLY A 63 -9.83 13.22 2.01
N ASP A 64 -9.44 12.29 2.88
CA ASP A 64 -8.35 11.35 2.57
C ASP A 64 -8.75 10.39 1.46
N GLN A 65 -7.91 10.30 0.42
CA GLN A 65 -8.05 9.34 -0.66
C GLN A 65 -6.78 8.47 -0.74
N ILE A 66 -6.93 7.19 -0.49
CA ILE A 66 -5.86 6.20 -0.60
C ILE A 66 -6.20 5.26 -1.74
N SER A 67 -5.42 5.30 -2.81
CA SER A 67 -5.36 4.26 -3.83
C SER A 67 -3.94 3.68 -3.81
N CYS A 68 -3.79 2.39 -3.47
CA CYS A 68 -2.50 1.71 -3.50
C CYS A 68 -2.56 0.54 -4.46
N LYS A 69 -1.64 0.52 -5.43
CA LYS A 69 -1.48 -0.59 -6.37
C LYS A 69 -0.34 -1.50 -5.96
N ILE A 70 -0.61 -2.79 -5.82
CA ILE A 70 0.35 -3.84 -5.51
C ILE A 70 0.44 -4.77 -6.71
N SER A 71 1.67 -5.04 -7.18
CA SER A 71 1.91 -6.00 -8.25
C SER A 71 2.94 -7.01 -7.77
N VAL A 72 2.55 -8.29 -7.78
CA VAL A 72 3.40 -9.41 -7.38
C VAL A 72 3.66 -10.27 -8.60
N GLY A 73 4.92 -10.34 -9.02
CA GLY A 73 5.32 -11.13 -10.19
C GLY A 73 5.28 -12.63 -9.93
N ASP A 74 5.31 -13.41 -11.01
CA ASP A 74 5.23 -14.87 -10.97
C ASP A 74 6.27 -15.50 -10.03
N GLY A 75 5.82 -16.44 -9.20
CA GLY A 75 6.68 -17.13 -8.23
C GLY A 75 7.23 -16.25 -7.11
N CYS A 76 6.71 -15.03 -6.93
CA CYS A 76 7.00 -14.18 -5.79
C CYS A 76 5.92 -14.31 -4.71
N THR A 77 6.31 -14.03 -3.47
CA THR A 77 5.40 -13.99 -2.32
C THR A 77 5.51 -12.63 -1.66
N ALA A 78 4.36 -12.02 -1.37
CA ALA A 78 4.27 -10.79 -0.60
C ALA A 78 3.21 -10.94 0.49
N SER A 79 3.53 -10.45 1.69
CA SER A 79 2.58 -10.27 2.78
C SER A 79 2.29 -8.78 2.91
N PHE A 80 1.06 -8.39 2.58
CA PHE A 80 0.59 -7.02 2.72
C PHE A 80 -0.30 -6.93 3.94
N THR A 81 0.05 -6.07 4.89
CA THR A 81 -0.65 -5.95 6.17
C THR A 81 -0.94 -4.49 6.49
N THR A 82 -2.03 -4.24 7.21
CA THR A 82 -2.30 -2.94 7.84
C THR A 82 -1.91 -2.99 9.31
N GLN A 83 -1.65 -1.82 9.92
CA GLN A 83 -1.26 -1.74 11.34
C GLN A 83 -2.35 -2.28 12.28
N ALA A 84 -3.62 -2.04 11.93
CA ALA A 84 -4.81 -2.42 12.68
C ALA A 84 -6.03 -2.24 11.78
N SER A 85 -7.24 -2.43 12.34
CA SER A 85 -8.47 -1.97 11.72
C SER A 85 -8.42 -0.45 11.45
N THR A 86 -8.74 -0.04 10.22
CA THR A 86 -8.80 1.37 9.86
C THR A 86 -9.93 2.06 10.64
N LYS A 87 -9.59 3.09 11.42
CA LYS A 87 -10.60 4.01 11.97
C LYS A 87 -11.01 5.00 10.89
N VAL A 88 -12.31 5.18 10.69
CA VAL A 88 -12.85 6.19 9.78
C VAL A 88 -13.39 7.33 10.63
N TYR A 89 -12.79 8.51 10.53
CA TYR A 89 -13.25 9.70 11.24
C TYR A 89 -14.43 10.36 10.52
N LYS A 90 -15.21 11.16 11.26
CA LYS A 90 -16.39 11.84 10.71
C LYS A 90 -16.00 12.75 9.54
N SER A 91 -16.71 12.57 8.42
CA SER A 91 -16.65 13.48 7.28
C SER A 91 -17.20 14.88 7.62
N VAL A 92 -16.53 15.91 7.13
CA VAL A 92 -16.93 17.33 7.21
C VAL A 92 -17.04 17.92 5.80
N ASP A 93 -17.87 18.94 5.64
CA ASP A 93 -18.03 19.68 4.38
C ASP A 93 -18.32 18.81 3.15
N SER A 94 -19.10 17.73 3.33
CA SER A 94 -19.44 16.75 2.29
C SER A 94 -18.23 16.04 1.64
N LYS A 95 -17.06 16.06 2.27
CA LYS A 95 -15.88 15.34 1.78
C LYS A 95 -15.96 13.86 2.16
N CYS A 96 -15.78 12.99 1.17
CA CYS A 96 -15.65 11.55 1.40
C CYS A 96 -14.22 11.19 1.78
N SER A 97 -14.05 10.11 2.55
CA SER A 97 -12.76 9.44 2.70
C SER A 97 -12.84 8.06 2.05
N GLU A 98 -11.78 7.67 1.35
CA GLU A 98 -11.76 6.47 0.54
C GLU A 98 -10.42 5.73 0.68
N GLN A 99 -10.49 4.40 0.70
CA GLN A 99 -9.32 3.53 0.74
C GLN A 99 -9.53 2.31 -0.16
N VAL A 100 -8.69 2.20 -1.18
CA VAL A 100 -8.61 1.10 -2.13
C VAL A 100 -7.18 0.54 -2.11
N LEU A 101 -7.07 -0.76 -1.84
CA LEU A 101 -5.80 -1.49 -1.75
C LEU A 101 -5.91 -2.71 -2.66
N GLU A 102 -5.31 -2.65 -3.85
CA GLU A 102 -5.46 -3.65 -4.92
C GLU A 102 -4.13 -4.11 -5.49
#